data_AF-A0A486FD00-F1
#
_entry.id   AF-A0A486FD00-F1
#
_cell.length_a   1.000
_cell.length_b   1.000
_cell.length_c   1.000
_cell.angle_alpha   90.00
_cell.angle_beta   90.00
_cell.angle_gamma   90.00
#
_symmetry.space_group_name_H-M   'P 1'
#
loop_
_entity.id
_entity.type
_entity.pdbx_description
1 polymer ?
#
loop_
_entity_poly.entity_id
_entity_poly.type
_entity_poly.pdbx_seq_one_letter_code
_entity_poly.pdbx_strand_id
1 'polypeptide(L)'
;MIDVLGPERRRRRTPQEKMAIVQQSFEPGMTVSMVARQHGVAASQLFLWRKQYQDGSLTAVTSGEQVVPASELAAAMKQIKELQRMLGKKTMEVELLREAVDIGRQKKWIAHVPLLPEGGE
;
A
#
# COMPACT_ATOMS: atom_id res chain seq x y z
N MET A 1 -46.29 -24.05 -7.02
CA MET A 1 -45.19 -25.02 -6.83
C MET A 1 -43.90 -24.22 -6.92
N ILE A 2 -43.25 -23.96 -5.79
CA ILE A 2 -41.99 -23.19 -5.75
C ILE A 2 -40.91 -24.18 -6.15
N ASP A 3 -40.32 -23.99 -7.34
CA ASP A 3 -39.18 -24.77 -7.81
C ASP A 3 -37.97 -24.41 -6.95
N VAL A 4 -37.71 -25.23 -5.94
CA VAL A 4 -36.50 -25.18 -5.11
C VAL A 4 -35.38 -25.77 -5.96
N LEU A 5 -34.77 -24.92 -6.79
CA LEU A 5 -33.56 -25.25 -7.53
C LEU A 5 -32.50 -25.74 -6.52
N GLY A 6 -32.07 -26.99 -6.72
CA GLY A 6 -31.20 -27.76 -5.81
C GLY A 6 -29.83 -27.11 -5.53
N PRO A 7 -29.02 -27.75 -4.66
CA PRO A 7 -27.82 -27.13 -4.10
C PRO A 7 -26.86 -26.69 -5.21
N GLU A 8 -26.83 -25.38 -5.43
CA GLU A 8 -26.05 -24.74 -6.47
C GLU A 8 -24.59 -25.15 -6.32
N ARG A 9 -24.16 -26.01 -7.24
CA ARG A 9 -22.82 -26.59 -7.37
C ARG A 9 -21.82 -25.48 -7.09
N ARG A 10 -21.16 -25.52 -5.92
CA ARG A 10 -20.27 -24.45 -5.42
C ARG A 10 -19.30 -24.01 -6.51
N ARG A 11 -19.64 -22.98 -7.29
CA ARG A 11 -18.76 -22.41 -8.30
C ARG A 11 -17.53 -21.91 -7.56
N ARG A 12 -16.38 -22.56 -7.80
CA ARG A 12 -15.08 -22.05 -7.36
C ARG A 12 -14.84 -20.75 -8.14
N ARG A 13 -15.01 -19.62 -7.47
CA ARG A 13 -14.69 -18.30 -8.04
C ARG A 13 -13.20 -18.02 -7.88
N THR A 14 -12.60 -17.54 -8.96
CA THR A 14 -11.21 -17.08 -8.96
C THR A 14 -11.08 -15.82 -8.07
N PRO A 15 -9.88 -15.52 -7.55
CA PRO A 15 -9.60 -14.27 -6.83
C PRO A 15 -10.07 -13.03 -7.59
N GLN A 16 -9.81 -13.00 -8.89
CA GLN A 16 -10.10 -11.90 -9.79
C GLN A 16 -11.61 -11.67 -9.94
N GLU A 17 -12.37 -12.75 -10.11
CA GLU A 17 -13.84 -12.68 -10.14
C GLU A 17 -14.41 -12.15 -8.82
N LYS A 18 -13.90 -12.60 -7.67
CA LYS A 18 -14.35 -12.07 -6.37
C LYS A 18 -14.09 -10.57 -6.26
N MET A 19 -12.92 -10.12 -6.69
CA MET A 19 -12.55 -8.70 -6.66
C MET A 19 -13.44 -7.86 -7.59
N ALA A 20 -13.73 -8.34 -8.80
CA ALA A 20 -14.64 -7.67 -9.73
C ALA A 20 -16.05 -7.50 -9.14
N ILE A 21 -16.59 -8.55 -8.50
CA ILE A 21 -17.91 -8.51 -7.86
C ILE A 21 -17.93 -7.50 -6.69
N VAL A 22 -16.86 -7.48 -5.89
CA VAL A 22 -16.74 -6.53 -4.78
C VAL A 22 -16.66 -5.10 -5.30
N GLN A 23 -15.83 -4.82 -6.29
CA GLN A 23 -15.71 -3.49 -6.91
C GLN A 23 -17.05 -3.02 -7.50
N GLN A 24 -17.74 -3.87 -8.27
CA GLN A 24 -19.06 -3.53 -8.82
C GLN A 24 -20.07 -3.18 -7.73
N SER A 25 -19.96 -3.79 -6.54
CA SER A 25 -20.84 -3.45 -5.42
C SER A 25 -20.62 -2.04 -4.85
N PHE A 26 -19.45 -1.42 -5.09
CA PHE A 26 -19.16 -0.05 -4.67
C PHE A 26 -19.57 1.01 -5.70
N GLU A 27 -19.97 0.61 -6.91
CA GLU A 27 -20.41 1.54 -7.94
C GLU A 27 -21.68 2.30 -7.52
N PRO A 28 -21.77 3.62 -7.82
CA PRO A 28 -22.95 4.41 -7.52
C PRO A 28 -24.21 3.82 -8.15
N GLY A 29 -25.28 3.65 -7.35
CA GLY A 29 -26.54 3.07 -7.81
C GLY A 29 -26.60 1.53 -7.77
N MET A 30 -25.49 0.86 -7.43
CA MET A 30 -25.48 -0.59 -7.20
C MET A 30 -25.76 -0.92 -5.73
N THR A 31 -26.68 -1.86 -5.47
CA THR A 31 -26.89 -2.39 -4.12
C THR A 31 -26.23 -3.76 -3.97
N VAL A 32 -25.78 -4.08 -2.76
CA VAL A 32 -25.18 -5.38 -2.44
C VAL A 32 -26.10 -6.53 -2.82
N SER A 33 -27.39 -6.42 -2.53
CA SER A 33 -28.38 -7.45 -2.87
C SER A 33 -28.57 -7.64 -4.38
N MET A 34 -28.49 -6.55 -5.16
CA MET A 34 -28.60 -6.63 -6.61
C MET A 34 -27.39 -7.32 -7.22
N VAL A 35 -26.18 -6.91 -6.82
CA VAL A 35 -24.92 -7.49 -7.29
C VAL A 35 -24.80 -8.96 -6.85
N ALA A 36 -25.22 -9.28 -5.63
CA ALA A 36 -25.27 -10.65 -5.11
C ALA A 36 -26.14 -11.57 -5.99
N ARG A 37 -27.35 -11.11 -6.36
CA ARG A 37 -28.25 -11.87 -7.24
C ARG A 37 -27.69 -12.03 -8.65
N GLN A 38 -27.15 -10.94 -9.23
CA GLN A 38 -26.56 -10.96 -10.57
C GLN A 38 -25.42 -11.99 -10.68
N HIS A 39 -24.63 -12.14 -9.62
CA HIS A 39 -23.47 -13.03 -9.61
C HIS A 39 -23.72 -14.38 -8.97
N GLY A 40 -24.94 -14.68 -8.49
CA GLY A 40 -25.25 -15.93 -7.78
C GLY A 40 -24.42 -16.09 -6.49
N VAL A 41 -24.21 -14.99 -5.75
CA VAL A 41 -23.48 -14.94 -4.48
C VAL A 41 -24.48 -14.67 -3.37
N ALA A 42 -24.31 -15.31 -2.20
CA ALA A 42 -25.09 -14.93 -1.03
C ALA A 42 -24.70 -13.51 -0.58
N ALA A 43 -25.68 -12.65 -0.31
CA ALA A 43 -25.41 -11.26 0.08
C ALA A 43 -24.48 -11.18 1.32
N SER A 44 -24.62 -12.09 2.29
CA SER A 44 -23.75 -12.21 3.46
C SER A 44 -22.28 -12.45 3.10
N GLN A 45 -22.02 -13.26 2.07
CA GLN A 45 -20.67 -13.52 1.57
C GLN A 45 -20.09 -12.29 0.86
N LEU A 46 -20.92 -11.54 0.13
CA LEU A 46 -20.49 -10.28 -0.49
C LEU A 46 -20.20 -9.20 0.56
N PHE A 47 -20.98 -9.12 1.64
CA PHE A 47 -20.66 -8.24 2.78
C PHE A 47 -19.32 -8.58 3.42
N LEU A 48 -19.04 -9.87 3.61
CA LEU A 48 -17.75 -10.33 4.13
C LEU A 48 -16.59 -9.93 3.21
N TRP A 49 -16.74 -10.13 1.90
CA TRP A 49 -15.71 -9.74 0.92
C TRP A 49 -15.53 -8.23 0.83
N ARG A 50 -16.61 -7.44 0.95
CA ARG A 50 -16.52 -5.97 1.02
C ARG A 50 -15.75 -5.51 2.26
N LYS A 51 -16.03 -6.12 3.41
CA LYS A 51 -15.30 -5.83 4.64
C LYS A 51 -13.81 -6.16 4.48
N GLN A 52 -13.49 -7.34 3.97
CA GLN A 52 -12.11 -7.74 3.67
C GLN A 52 -11.43 -6.81 2.66
N TYR A 53 -12.16 -6.30 1.67
CA TYR A 53 -11.65 -5.34 0.69
C TYR A 53 -11.34 -3.98 1.32
N GLN A 54 -12.23 -3.46 2.17
CA GLN A 54 -12.04 -2.19 2.88
C GLN A 54 -10.94 -2.27 3.94
N ASP A 55 -10.86 -3.39 4.65
CA ASP A 55 -9.81 -3.69 5.61
C ASP A 55 -8.48 -4.03 4.91
N GLY A 56 -8.44 -4.02 3.57
CA GLY A 56 -7.26 -4.35 2.79
C GLY A 56 -6.90 -5.84 2.74
N SER A 57 -7.56 -6.66 3.55
CA SER A 57 -7.37 -8.09 3.80
C SER A 57 -8.08 -8.99 2.79
N LEU A 58 -7.99 -8.71 1.48
CA LEU A 58 -8.55 -9.61 0.46
C LEU A 58 -7.63 -10.80 0.12
N THR A 59 -6.48 -10.92 0.81
CA THR A 59 -5.48 -11.95 0.54
C THR A 59 -5.72 -13.26 1.30
N ALA A 60 -6.49 -13.25 2.38
CA ALA A 60 -6.74 -14.46 3.18
C ALA A 60 -7.69 -15.47 2.50
N VAL A 61 -8.33 -15.11 1.39
CA VAL A 61 -9.39 -15.92 0.76
C VAL A 61 -8.89 -16.82 -0.37
N THR A 62 -7.59 -16.78 -0.74
CA THR A 62 -7.14 -17.47 -1.97
C THR A 62 -5.87 -18.31 -1.85
N SER A 63 -4.86 -17.93 -1.07
CA SER A 63 -3.60 -18.69 -0.97
C SER A 63 -2.90 -18.27 0.31
N GLY A 64 -2.32 -19.20 1.09
CA GLY A 64 -1.67 -18.93 2.38
C GLY A 64 -0.37 -18.14 2.28
N GLU A 65 -0.39 -17.01 1.56
CA GLU A 65 0.75 -16.14 1.31
C GLU A 65 0.42 -14.73 1.77
N GLN A 66 1.35 -14.15 2.54
CA GLN A 66 1.18 -12.84 3.16
C GLN A 66 1.35 -11.75 2.10
N VAL A 67 0.24 -11.28 1.53
CA VAL A 67 0.26 -10.14 0.61
C VAL A 67 -0.33 -8.92 1.31
N VAL A 68 0.46 -7.85 1.29
CA VAL A 68 0.16 -6.53 1.84
C VAL A 68 -1.03 -5.92 1.09
N PRO A 69 -2.01 -5.32 1.80
CA PRO A 69 -3.12 -4.60 1.19
C PRO A 69 -2.67 -3.58 0.15
N ALA A 70 -3.44 -3.43 -0.93
CA ALA A 70 -3.17 -2.42 -1.96
C ALA A 70 -3.19 -0.98 -1.40
N SER A 71 -4.01 -0.71 -0.38
CA SER A 71 -4.06 0.57 0.34
C SER A 71 -2.80 0.82 1.17
N GLU A 72 -2.30 -0.19 1.86
CA GLU A 72 -1.05 -0.12 2.63
C GLU A 72 0.16 0.01 1.71
N LEU A 73 0.16 -0.70 0.58
CA LEU A 73 1.19 -0.55 -0.46
C LEU A 73 1.20 0.87 -1.03
N ALA A 74 0.02 1.43 -1.35
CA ALA A 74 -0.08 2.81 -1.84
C ALA A 74 0.35 3.84 -0.78
N ALA A 75 -0.01 3.63 0.48
CA ALA A 75 0.42 4.48 1.58
C ALA A 75 1.95 4.40 1.81
N ALA A 76 2.51 3.19 1.78
CA ALA A 76 3.95 2.96 1.89
C ALA A 76 4.72 3.61 0.73
N MET A 77 4.23 3.47 -0.51
CA MET A 77 4.82 4.13 -1.68
C MET A 77 4.79 5.66 -1.55
N LYS A 78 3.70 6.23 -1.03
CA LYS A 78 3.62 7.67 -0.75
C LYS A 78 4.67 8.09 0.29
N GLN A 79 4.80 7.32 1.37
CA GLN A 79 5.78 7.60 2.43
C GLN A 79 7.22 7.50 1.91
N ILE A 80 7.53 6.50 1.08
CA ILE A 80 8.84 6.35 0.43
C ILE A 80 9.17 7.61 -0.39
N LYS A 81 8.22 8.10 -1.18
CA LYS A 81 8.41 9.31 -2.01
C LYS A 81 8.66 10.56 -1.16
N GLU A 82 7.94 10.71 -0.05
CA GLU A 82 8.12 11.81 0.91
C GLU A 82 9.51 11.77 1.55
N LEU A 83 9.92 10.58 2.01
CA LEU A 83 11.23 10.35 2.62
C LEU A 83 12.37 10.58 1.62
N GLN A 84 12.23 10.14 0.37
CA GLN A 84 13.20 10.42 -0.69
C GLN A 84 13.34 11.93 -0.95
N ARG A 85 12.23 12.69 -0.95
CA ARG A 85 12.28 14.16 -1.06
C ARG A 85 12.98 14.80 0.12
N MET A 86 12.69 14.36 1.34
CA MET A 86 13.33 14.85 2.56
C MET A 86 14.83 14.56 2.57
N LEU A 87 15.21 13.34 2.19
CA LEU A 87 16.60 12.93 2.08
C LEU A 87 17.35 13.80 1.08
N GLY A 88 16.82 14.01 -0.12
CA GLY A 88 17.45 14.87 -1.13
C GLY A 88 17.67 16.32 -0.66
N LYS A 89 16.72 16.90 0.09
CA LYS A 89 16.90 18.21 0.71
C LYS A 89 18.06 18.21 1.71
N LYS A 90 18.12 17.17 2.57
CA LYS A 90 19.16 17.09 3.60
C LYS A 90 20.53 16.82 3.01
N THR A 91 20.61 16.05 1.93
CA THR A 91 21.85 15.86 1.16
C THR A 91 22.39 17.18 0.62
N MET A 92 21.53 17.99 -0.01
CA MET A 92 21.91 19.32 -0.51
C MET A 92 22.41 20.25 0.61
N GLU A 93 21.75 20.23 1.76
CA GLU A 93 22.17 21.03 2.92
C GLU A 93 23.56 20.59 3.43
N VAL A 94 23.83 19.29 3.50
CA VAL A 94 25.13 18.76 3.92
C VAL A 94 26.23 19.13 2.93
N GLU A 95 25.95 19.09 1.63
CA GLU A 95 26.90 19.52 0.59
C GLU A 95 27.26 20.99 0.73
N LEU A 96 26.25 21.87 0.87
CA LEU A 96 26.46 23.31 1.07
C LEU A 96 27.26 23.60 2.34
N LEU A 97 26.96 22.89 3.44
CA LEU A 97 27.70 23.06 4.70
C LEU A 97 29.15 22.59 4.57
N ARG A 98 29.41 21.49 3.86
CA ARG A 98 30.78 21.03 3.58
C ARG A 98 31.55 22.07 2.78
N GLU A 99 30.96 22.62 1.73
CA GLU A 99 31.57 23.68 0.92
C GLU A 99 31.88 24.93 1.76
N ALA A 100 30.94 25.35 2.62
CA ALA A 100 31.15 26.48 3.52
C ALA A 100 32.31 26.23 4.51
N VAL A 101 32.41 25.02 5.06
CA VAL A 101 33.53 24.62 5.94
C VAL A 101 34.86 24.65 5.19
N ASP A 102 34.91 24.16 3.95
CA ASP A 102 36.12 24.16 3.13
C ASP A 102 36.58 25.60 2.82
N ILE A 103 35.64 26.48 2.46
CA ILE A 103 35.91 27.91 2.28
C ILE A 103 36.46 28.54 3.57
N GLY A 104 35.85 28.25 4.72
CA GLY A 104 36.29 28.75 6.02
C GLY A 104 37.69 28.27 6.41
N ARG A 105 38.06 27.04 6.07
CA ARG A 105 39.42 26.50 6.24
C ARG A 105 40.43 27.18 5.33
N GLN A 106 40.13 27.31 4.04
CA GLN A 106 41.02 27.94 3.06
C GLN A 106 41.32 29.40 3.40
N LYS A 107 40.31 30.15 3.85
CA LYS A 107 40.44 31.55 4.24
C LYS A 107 41.02 31.75 5.66
N LYS A 108 41.38 30.67 6.37
CA LYS A 108 41.83 30.67 7.78
C LYS A 108 40.84 31.33 8.75
N TRP A 109 39.56 31.35 8.39
CA TRP A 109 38.48 31.88 9.23
C TRP A 109 38.09 30.89 10.33
N ILE A 110 38.30 29.61 10.09
CA ILE A 110 38.14 28.54 11.07
C ILE A 110 39.54 28.13 11.52
N ALA A 111 39.83 28.29 12.83
CA ALA A 111 41.08 27.84 13.41
C ALA A 111 41.24 26.32 13.17
N HIS A 112 42.45 25.89 12.82
CA HIS A 112 42.83 24.49 12.56
C HIS A 112 42.80 23.71 13.89
N VAL A 113 41.61 23.51 14.47
CA VAL A 113 41.44 22.44 15.45
C VAL A 113 41.56 21.14 14.64
N PRO A 114 42.51 20.25 14.97
CA PRO A 114 42.58 18.96 14.29
C PRO A 114 41.27 18.24 14.59
N LEU A 115 40.40 18.13 13.59
CA LEU A 115 39.35 17.13 13.65
C LEU A 115 40.05 15.80 13.82
N LEU A 116 39.65 15.06 14.86
CA LEU A 116 40.20 13.78 15.27
C LEU A 116 40.56 12.91 14.05
N PRO A 117 41.66 12.15 14.13
CA PRO A 117 42.09 11.30 13.02
C PRO A 117 40.94 10.40 12.60
N GLU A 118 40.73 10.27 11.30
CA GLU A 118 39.96 9.16 10.73
C GLU A 118 40.69 7.87 11.11
N GLY A 119 40.37 7.31 12.28
CA GLY A 119 40.58 5.89 12.52
C GLY A 119 39.62 5.15 11.58
N GLY A 120 40.06 4.23 10.73
CA GLY A 120 41.19 3.32 10.86
C GLY A 120 40.60 1.92 10.97
N GLU A 121 40.74 1.16 9.88
CA GLU A 121 40.31 -0.25 9.65
C GLU A 121 38.83 -0.52 9.37
#